data_AF-A0A7W0QKS1-F1
#
_entry.id   AF-A0A7W0QKS1-F1
#
_cell.length_a   1.000
_cell.length_b   1.000
_cell.length_c   1.000
_cell.angle_alpha   90.00
_cell.angle_beta   90.00
_cell.angle_gamma   90.00
#
_symmetry.space_group_name_H-M   'P 1'
#
loop_
_entity.id
_entity.type
_entity.pdbx_description
1 polymer ?
#
loop_
_entity_poly.entity_id
_entity_poly.type
_entity_poly.pdbx_seq_one_letter_code
_entity_poly.pdbx_strand_id
1 'polypeptide(L)'
;MPRLLVHAPRSLVPDFVLPLVPIAFAYLVAHYFSLFLIQGQFIFTLMSDPFGRGRDLFGTVEFAPNLAIVSPETVWYVQVAALVVGHVAGLAIAHDRAVSLFESRRDALRSQYPMLGPMVLYTVGGLWLLSQG
;
A
#
# COMPACT_ATOMS: atom_id res chain seq x y z
N MET A 1 -0.79 -1.75 -22.65
CA MET A 1 -1.77 -1.91 -23.76
C MET A 1 -3.03 -1.05 -23.52
N PRO A 2 -3.05 0.27 -23.81
CA PRO A 2 -4.26 1.10 -23.65
C PRO A 2 -4.85 1.66 -24.96
N ARG A 3 -4.22 1.42 -26.12
CA ARG A 3 -4.60 2.07 -27.39
C ARG A 3 -5.93 1.63 -28.00
N LEU A 4 -6.57 0.57 -27.51
CA LEU A 4 -7.69 -0.07 -28.22
C LEU A 4 -9.08 0.45 -27.84
N LEU A 5 -9.25 1.12 -26.70
CA LEU A 5 -10.59 1.49 -26.20
C LEU A 5 -10.96 2.95 -26.43
N VAL A 6 -9.98 3.84 -26.63
CA VAL A 6 -10.20 5.28 -26.81
C VAL A 6 -9.24 5.83 -27.86
N HIS A 7 -9.77 6.61 -28.82
CA HIS A 7 -8.97 7.31 -29.83
C HIS A 7 -8.18 8.46 -29.19
N ALA A 8 -7.13 8.14 -28.43
CA ALA A 8 -6.30 9.13 -27.76
C ALA A 8 -5.16 9.61 -28.68
N PRO A 9 -4.99 10.93 -28.89
CA PRO A 9 -3.95 11.49 -29.77
C PRO A 9 -2.52 11.31 -29.23
N ARG A 10 -2.35 10.97 -27.94
CA ARG A 10 -1.07 10.70 -27.28
C ARG A 10 -1.18 9.56 -26.27
N SER A 11 -0.03 9.04 -25.81
CA SER A 11 0.00 8.04 -24.74
C SER A 11 -0.59 8.61 -23.45
N LEU A 12 -1.55 7.89 -22.87
CA LEU A 12 -2.16 8.21 -21.57
C LEU A 12 -1.38 7.61 -20.39
N VAL A 13 -0.32 6.83 -20.64
CA VAL A 13 0.44 6.17 -19.58
C VAL A 13 0.92 7.15 -18.49
N PRO A 14 1.56 8.30 -18.81
CA PRO A 14 2.04 9.24 -17.78
C PRO A 14 0.91 9.80 -16.92
N ASP A 15 -0.26 9.96 -17.51
CA ASP A 15 -1.42 10.53 -16.84
C ASP A 15 -2.01 9.58 -15.78
N PHE A 16 -1.81 8.27 -15.93
CA PHE A 16 -2.35 7.24 -15.03
C PHE A 16 -1.29 6.58 -14.12
N VAL A 17 -0.07 7.13 -14.04
CA VAL A 17 0.94 6.66 -13.07
C VAL A 17 0.61 7.11 -11.64
N LEU A 18 0.11 8.34 -11.47
CA LEU A 18 -0.18 8.91 -10.15
C LEU A 18 -1.18 8.07 -9.31
N PRO A 19 -2.27 7.54 -9.89
CA PRO A 19 -3.18 6.62 -9.20
C PRO A 19 -2.54 5.35 -8.63
N LEU A 20 -1.35 4.96 -9.10
CA LEU A 20 -0.63 3.79 -8.56
C LEU A 20 0.08 4.09 -7.25
N VAL A 21 0.34 5.37 -6.93
CA VAL A 21 1.09 5.77 -5.73
C VAL A 21 0.38 5.36 -4.43
N PRO A 22 -0.94 5.61 -4.23
CA PRO A 22 -1.64 5.16 -3.03
C PRO A 22 -1.68 3.64 -2.89
N ILE A 23 -1.78 2.92 -4.01
CA ILE A 23 -1.81 1.45 -4.03
C ILE A 23 -0.45 0.89 -3.60
N ALA A 24 0.64 1.45 -4.15
CA ALA A 24 1.99 1.05 -3.78
C ALA A 24 2.29 1.35 -2.30
N PHE A 25 1.81 2.49 -1.78
CA PHE A 25 1.94 2.83 -0.38
C PHE A 25 1.16 1.86 0.52
N ALA A 26 -0.09 1.54 0.17
CA ALA A 26 -0.88 0.55 0.89
C ALA A 26 -0.23 -0.84 0.92
N TYR A 27 0.38 -1.26 -0.19
CA TYR A 27 1.16 -2.51 -0.25
C TYR A 27 2.31 -2.49 0.78
N LEU A 28 3.07 -1.40 0.83
CA LEU A 28 4.15 -1.23 1.79
C LEU A 28 3.64 -1.35 3.23
N VAL A 29 2.57 -0.63 3.57
CA VAL A 29 1.99 -0.68 4.92
C VAL A 29 1.50 -2.09 5.23
N ALA A 30 0.68 -2.70 4.38
CA ALA A 30 0.10 -4.01 4.64
C ALA A 30 1.19 -5.09 4.86
N HIS A 31 2.23 -5.12 4.02
CA HIS A 31 3.22 -6.19 4.09
C HIS A 31 4.31 -5.96 5.13
N TYR A 32 4.65 -4.70 5.42
CA TYR A 32 5.79 -4.38 6.27
C TYR A 32 5.40 -3.83 7.65
N PHE A 33 4.10 -3.70 7.98
CA PHE A 33 3.66 -3.18 9.28
C PHE A 33 4.19 -3.99 10.47
N SER A 34 4.02 -5.31 10.47
CA SER A 34 4.49 -6.16 11.57
C SER A 34 6.02 -6.13 11.69
N LEU A 35 6.70 -6.20 10.55
CA LEU A 35 8.15 -6.12 10.48
C LEU A 35 8.65 -4.75 10.98
N PHE A 36 7.98 -3.66 10.63
CA PHE A 36 8.30 -2.33 11.12
C PHE A 36 8.18 -2.24 12.65
N LEU A 37 7.13 -2.82 13.25
CA LEU A 37 6.95 -2.81 14.71
C LEU A 37 7.92 -3.73 15.45
N ILE A 38 8.18 -4.92 14.92
CA ILE A 38 9.07 -5.89 15.57
C ILE A 38 10.53 -5.48 15.36
N GLN A 39 10.93 -5.21 14.12
CA GLN A 39 12.30 -4.85 13.79
C GLN A 39 12.64 -3.42 14.24
N GLY A 40 11.67 -2.50 14.24
CA GLY A 40 11.85 -1.13 14.71
C GLY A 40 12.23 -1.04 16.19
N GLN A 41 11.86 -2.03 17.00
CA GLN A 41 12.28 -2.11 18.40
C GLN A 41 13.80 -2.21 18.56
N PHE A 42 14.51 -2.82 17.60
CA PHE A 42 15.97 -2.92 17.66
C PHE A 42 16.69 -1.58 17.46
N ILE A 43 16.01 -0.56 16.93
CA ILE A 43 16.59 0.78 16.78
C ILE A 43 17.03 1.32 18.14
N PHE A 44 16.28 1.06 19.21
CA PHE A 44 16.66 1.51 20.57
C PHE A 44 17.95 0.85 21.06
N THR A 45 18.08 -0.46 20.88
CA THR A 45 19.31 -1.19 21.24
C THR A 45 20.50 -0.73 20.41
N LEU A 46 20.33 -0.58 19.09
CA LEU A 46 21.41 -0.14 18.19
C LEU A 46 21.80 1.32 18.39
N MET A 47 20.87 2.21 18.74
CA MET A 47 21.18 3.60 19.06
C MET A 47 21.93 3.73 20.40
N SER A 48 21.64 2.84 21.36
CA SER A 48 22.31 2.82 22.66
C SER A 48 23.75 2.38 22.58
N ASP A 49 24.08 1.36 21.79
CA ASP A 49 25.47 0.95 21.55
C ASP A 49 25.77 0.75 20.05
N PRO A 50 25.92 1.85 19.29
CA PRO A 50 26.07 1.78 17.83
C PRO A 50 27.40 1.16 17.39
N PHE A 51 28.38 1.04 18.30
CA PHE A 51 29.71 0.49 18.00
C PHE A 51 29.98 -0.85 18.70
N GLY A 52 29.01 -1.41 19.44
CA GLY A 52 29.18 -2.67 20.17
C GLY A 52 30.25 -2.60 21.26
N ARG A 53 30.48 -1.42 21.86
CA ARG A 53 31.54 -1.18 22.85
C ARG A 53 31.04 -1.23 24.29
N GLY A 54 29.79 -1.64 24.52
CA GLY A 54 29.16 -1.68 25.85
C GLY A 54 28.90 -0.29 26.44
N ARG A 55 28.97 0.77 25.62
CA ARG A 55 28.63 2.13 26.06
C ARG A 55 27.12 2.28 25.96
N ASP A 56 26.42 1.94 27.03
CA ASP A 56 24.97 2.05 27.08
C ASP A 56 24.53 3.53 27.22
N LEU A 57 24.37 4.22 26.08
CA LEU A 57 24.08 5.66 26.06
C LEU A 57 22.69 5.99 26.60
N PHE A 58 21.72 5.07 26.49
CA PHE A 58 20.34 5.29 26.93
C PHE A 58 19.82 4.27 27.96
N GLY A 59 20.66 3.33 28.43
CA GLY A 59 20.23 2.32 29.39
C GLY A 59 19.48 1.13 28.78
N THR A 60 19.54 0.94 27.45
CA THR A 60 18.66 0.01 26.70
C THR A 60 19.41 -1.07 25.94
N VAL A 61 20.69 -1.31 26.24
CA VAL A 61 21.47 -2.40 25.60
C VAL A 61 20.85 -3.78 25.88
N GLU A 62 20.26 -3.98 27.06
CA GLU A 62 19.55 -5.20 27.45
C GLU A 62 18.06 -5.22 27.04
N PHE A 63 17.61 -4.26 26.20
CA PHE A 63 16.23 -4.23 25.75
C PHE A 63 15.95 -5.43 24.82
N ALA A 64 15.17 -6.39 25.31
CA ALA A 64 14.72 -7.54 24.53
C ALA A 64 13.43 -7.16 23.77
N PRO A 65 13.42 -7.22 22.43
CA PRO A 65 12.24 -6.89 21.64
C PRO A 65 11.07 -7.81 21.96
N ASN A 66 9.90 -7.21 22.20
CA ASN A 66 8.68 -7.95 22.39
C ASN A 66 8.11 -8.38 21.04
N LEU A 67 8.22 -9.67 20.73
CA LEU A 67 7.66 -10.28 19.52
C LEU A 67 6.12 -10.31 19.54
N ALA A 68 5.51 -10.21 20.73
CA ALA A 68 4.06 -10.15 20.93
C ALA A 68 3.53 -8.72 21.06
N ILE A 69 4.28 -7.71 20.59
CA ILE A 69 3.87 -6.30 20.63
C ILE A 69 2.56 -6.04 19.87
N VAL A 70 2.27 -6.87 18.85
CA VAL A 70 1.06 -6.79 18.04
C VAL A 70 0.48 -8.19 17.84
N SER A 71 -0.83 -8.33 18.02
CA SER A 71 -1.51 -9.61 17.79
C SER A 71 -1.67 -9.88 16.29
N PRO A 72 -1.71 -11.17 15.87
CA PRO A 72 -2.01 -11.53 14.48
C PRO A 72 -3.32 -10.91 13.96
N GLU A 73 -4.34 -10.86 14.82
CA GLU A 73 -5.63 -10.23 14.52
C GLU A 73 -5.49 -8.72 14.23
N THR A 74 -4.67 -8.00 15.00
CA THR A 74 -4.41 -6.57 14.75
C THR A 74 -3.69 -6.36 13.42
N VAL A 75 -2.70 -7.22 13.12
CA VAL A 75 -1.97 -7.17 11.83
C VAL A 75 -2.96 -7.37 10.68
N TRP A 76 -3.87 -8.34 10.80
CA TRP A 76 -4.93 -8.59 9.83
C TRP A 76 -5.80 -7.35 9.58
N TYR A 77 -6.31 -6.71 10.64
CA TYR A 77 -7.14 -5.50 10.50
C TYR A 77 -6.37 -4.36 9.83
N VAL A 78 -5.11 -4.13 10.20
CA VAL A 78 -4.27 -3.09 9.60
C VAL A 78 -4.01 -3.38 8.11
N GLN A 79 -3.73 -4.63 7.76
CA GLN A 79 -3.55 -5.07 6.37
C GLN A 79 -4.79 -4.81 5.53
N VAL A 80 -5.96 -5.23 6.02
CA VAL A 80 -7.24 -5.03 5.33
C VAL A 80 -7.55 -3.55 5.17
N ALA A 81 -7.43 -2.78 6.25
CA ALA A 81 -7.69 -1.34 6.23
C ALA A 81 -6.77 -0.61 5.25
N ALA A 82 -5.46 -0.90 5.29
CA ALA A 82 -4.48 -0.32 4.38
C ALA A 82 -4.82 -0.64 2.92
N LEU A 83 -5.14 -1.90 2.60
CA LEU A 83 -5.51 -2.32 1.26
C LEU A 83 -6.74 -1.57 0.74
N VAL A 84 -7.82 -1.56 1.53
CA VAL A 84 -9.09 -0.91 1.14
C VAL A 84 -8.89 0.58 0.93
N VAL A 85 -8.25 1.28 1.87
CA VAL A 85 -8.01 2.73 1.79
C VAL A 85 -7.13 3.07 0.59
N GLY A 86 -6.05 2.32 0.36
CA GLY A 86 -5.16 2.55 -0.78
C GLY A 86 -5.84 2.37 -2.14
N HIS A 87 -6.70 1.36 -2.26
CA HIS A 87 -7.45 1.12 -3.49
C HIS A 87 -8.51 2.20 -3.72
N VAL A 88 -9.26 2.59 -2.68
CA VAL A 88 -10.25 3.67 -2.79
C VAL A 88 -9.59 4.98 -3.18
N ALA A 89 -8.45 5.33 -2.56
CA ALA A 89 -7.70 6.52 -2.91
C ALA A 89 -7.14 6.47 -4.35
N GLY A 90 -6.57 5.34 -4.77
CA GLY A 90 -6.10 5.15 -6.14
C GLY A 90 -7.22 5.29 -7.17
N LEU A 91 -8.40 4.72 -6.88
CA LEU A 91 -9.57 4.80 -7.73
C LEU A 91 -10.10 6.24 -7.83
N ALA A 92 -10.15 6.97 -6.72
CA ALA A 92 -10.57 8.37 -6.70
C ALA A 92 -9.65 9.25 -7.56
N ILE A 93 -8.32 9.12 -7.40
CA ILE A 93 -7.35 9.90 -8.20
C ILE A 93 -7.47 9.55 -9.69
N ALA A 94 -7.64 8.28 -10.03
CA ALA A 94 -7.84 7.87 -11.42
C ALA A 94 -9.17 8.39 -11.99
N HIS A 95 -10.23 8.41 -11.19
CA HIS A 95 -11.53 8.95 -11.58
C HIS A 95 -11.42 10.44 -11.90
N ASP A 96 -10.83 11.22 -10.99
CA ASP A 96 -10.63 12.65 -11.17
C ASP A 96 -9.78 12.93 -12.41
N ARG A 97 -8.74 12.12 -12.65
CA ARG A 97 -7.90 12.26 -13.84
C ARG A 97 -8.65 11.93 -15.12
N ALA A 98 -9.45 10.87 -15.14
CA ALA A 98 -10.25 10.48 -16.30
C ALA A 98 -11.30 11.57 -16.64
N VAL A 99 -11.98 12.13 -15.64
CA VAL A 99 -12.93 13.23 -15.83
C VAL A 99 -12.24 14.49 -16.35
N SER A 100 -10.99 14.76 -15.92
CA SER A 100 -10.21 15.90 -16.41
C SER A 100 -9.70 15.76 -17.86
N LEU A 101 -9.56 14.53 -18.38
CA LEU A 101 -8.94 14.27 -19.68
C LEU A 101 -9.94 13.98 -20.81
N PHE A 102 -11.14 13.52 -20.49
CA PHE A 102 -12.14 13.14 -21.49
C PHE A 102 -13.33 14.10 -21.48
N GLU A 103 -13.55 14.82 -22.58
CA GLU A 103 -14.74 15.67 -22.78
C GLU A 103 -16.05 14.84 -22.84
N SER A 104 -15.94 13.57 -23.23
CA SER A 104 -17.03 12.59 -23.33
C SER A 104 -17.17 11.76 -22.05
N ARG A 105 -18.28 11.95 -21.31
CA ARG A 105 -18.62 11.12 -20.12
C ARG A 105 -18.63 9.62 -20.41
N ARG A 106 -18.97 9.21 -21.65
CA ARG A 106 -19.03 7.78 -22.04
C ARG A 106 -17.65 7.14 -22.15
N ASP A 107 -16.64 7.88 -22.61
CA ASP A 107 -15.28 7.35 -22.75
C ASP A 107 -14.53 7.35 -21.41
N ALA A 108 -14.80 8.33 -20.53
CA ALA A 108 -14.34 8.31 -19.15
C ALA A 108 -14.82 7.05 -18.40
N LEU A 109 -16.10 6.70 -18.52
CA LEU A 109 -16.68 5.50 -17.91
C LEU A 109 -16.08 4.20 -18.49
N ARG A 110 -15.84 4.15 -19.80
CA ARG A 110 -15.21 2.97 -20.43
C ARG A 110 -13.78 2.74 -19.96
N SER A 111 -13.04 3.81 -19.67
CA SER A 111 -11.68 3.71 -19.12
C SER A 111 -11.63 3.20 -17.68
N GLN A 112 -12.75 3.25 -16.93
CA GLN A 112 -12.81 2.77 -15.56
C GLN A 112 -12.89 1.25 -15.44
N TYR A 113 -13.62 0.55 -16.32
CA TYR A 113 -13.75 -0.91 -16.25
C TYR A 113 -12.42 -1.69 -16.22
N PRO A 114 -11.43 -1.41 -17.10
CA PRO A 114 -10.16 -2.12 -17.07
C PRO A 114 -9.30 -1.80 -15.84
N MET A 115 -9.61 -0.74 -15.08
CA MET A 115 -8.93 -0.42 -13.82
C MET A 115 -9.65 -1.01 -12.60
N LEU A 116 -10.98 -0.96 -12.60
CA LEU A 116 -11.85 -1.50 -11.55
C LEU A 116 -11.76 -3.03 -11.48
N GLY A 117 -11.71 -3.71 -12.64
CA GLY A 117 -11.66 -5.17 -12.70
C GLY A 117 -10.49 -5.76 -11.90
N PRO A 118 -9.23 -5.40 -12.20
CA PRO A 118 -8.08 -5.83 -11.42
C PRO A 118 -8.17 -5.43 -9.95
N MET A 119 -8.57 -4.20 -9.62
CA MET A 119 -8.70 -3.76 -8.21
C MET A 119 -9.65 -4.64 -7.40
N VAL A 120 -10.84 -4.94 -7.93
CA VAL A 120 -11.82 -5.80 -7.25
C VAL A 120 -11.27 -7.21 -7.11
N LEU A 121 -10.68 -7.75 -8.19
CA LEU A 121 -10.17 -9.11 -8.20
C LEU A 121 -9.00 -9.29 -7.22
N TYR A 122 -8.10 -8.31 -7.13
CA TYR A 122 -7.02 -8.31 -6.14
C TYR A 122 -7.52 -8.10 -4.71
N THR A 123 -8.54 -7.28 -4.49
CA THR A 123 -9.09 -7.06 -3.14
C THR A 123 -9.82 -8.31 -2.65
N VAL A 124 -10.71 -8.88 -3.47
CA VAL A 124 -11.44 -10.11 -3.11
C VAL A 124 -10.47 -11.28 -2.96
N GLY A 125 -9.52 -11.44 -3.89
CA GLY A 125 -8.48 -12.47 -3.80
C GLY A 125 -7.58 -12.29 -2.57
N GLY A 126 -7.20 -11.06 -2.26
CA GLY A 126 -6.41 -10.72 -1.08
C GLY A 126 -7.14 -11.06 0.22
N LEU A 127 -8.42 -10.65 0.34
CA LEU A 127 -9.26 -10.98 1.50
C LEU A 127 -9.47 -12.49 1.65
N TRP A 128 -9.69 -13.20 0.55
CA TRP A 128 -9.83 -14.66 0.56
C TRP A 128 -8.55 -15.37 1.01
N LEU A 129 -7.39 -14.90 0.53
CA LEU A 129 -6.10 -15.45 0.96
C LEU A 129 -5.87 -15.19 2.45
N LEU A 130 -6.25 -14.00 2.93
CA LEU A 130 -6.15 -13.61 4.34
C LEU A 130 -7.10 -14.39 5.23
N SER A 131 -8.21 -14.92 4.70
CA SER A 131 -9.15 -15.74 5.47
C SER A 131 -8.81 -17.24 5.49
N GLN A 132 -7.83 -17.67 4.69
CA GLN A 132 -7.34 -19.05 4.63
C GLN A 132 -6.16 -19.33 5.59
N GLY A 133 -5.57 -18.28 6.16
CA GLY A 133 -4.50 -18.36 7.17
C GLY A 133 -5.02 -18.08 8.57
#